data_AF-A0A965KUL5-F1
#
_entry.id   AF-A0A965KUL5-F1
#
_cell.length_a   1.000
_cell.length_b   1.000
_cell.length_c   1.000
_cell.angle_alpha   90.00
_cell.angle_beta   90.00
_cell.angle_gamma   90.00
#
_symmetry.space_group_name_H-M   'P 1'
#
loop_
_entity.id
_entity.type
_entity.pdbx_description
1 polymer ?
#
loop_
_entity_poly.entity_id
_entity_poly.type
_entity_poly.pdbx_seq_one_letter_code
_entity_poly.pdbx_strand_id
1 'polypeptide(L)' 'MTDLHVITVGSREECETAGALFDRVWGMSNMVPSEIIIATVHAGGYASVARLGDEVVGASWGFLG' A
#
# COMPACT_ATOMS: atom_id res chain seq x y z
N MET A 1 -0.06 24.41 5.98
CA MET A 1 1.08 23.51 5.75
C MET A 1 0.50 22.12 5.56
N THR A 2 0.84 21.44 4.47
CA THR A 2 0.26 20.14 4.11
C THR A 2 1.13 19.04 4.72
N ASP A 3 0.57 18.24 5.63
CA ASP A 3 1.31 17.22 6.38
C ASP A 3 1.32 15.88 5.62
N LEU A 4 2.33 15.67 4.79
CA LEU A 4 2.48 14.49 3.92
C LEU A 4 3.62 13.59 4.42
N HIS A 5 3.32 12.32 4.68
CA HIS A 5 4.30 11.31 5.10
C HIS A 5 4.22 10.06 4.23
N VAL A 6 5.37 9.46 3.93
CA VAL A 6 5.46 8.15 3.29
C VAL A 6 6.03 7.16 4.28
N ILE A 7 5.33 6.04 4.49
CA ILE A 7 5.74 4.99 5.40
C ILE A 7 5.86 3.66 4.65
N THR A 8 6.86 2.87 5.05
CA THR A 8 6.96 1.45 4.64
C THR A 8 5.85 0.67 5.32
N VAL A 9 5.16 -0.16 4.55
CA VAL A 9 4.13 -1.09 5.05
C VAL A 9 4.81 -2.25 5.76
N GLY A 10 4.42 -2.53 7.01
CA GLY A 10 5.00 -3.60 7.83
C GLY A 10 3.97 -4.53 8.47
N SER A 11 2.69 -4.18 8.43
CA SER A 11 1.59 -4.94 9.04
C SER A 11 0.53 -5.36 8.01
N ARG A 12 -0.32 -6.33 8.39
CA ARG A 12 -1.47 -6.77 7.59
C ARG A 12 -2.43 -5.60 7.31
N GLU A 13 -2.76 -4.81 8.32
CA GLU A 13 -3.68 -3.67 8.19
C GLU A 13 -3.16 -2.63 7.18
N GLU A 14 -1.85 -2.37 7.19
CA GLU A 14 -1.23 -1.47 6.21
C GLU A 14 -1.21 -2.08 4.80
N CYS A 15 -1.10 -3.40 4.66
CA CYS A 15 -1.25 -4.08 3.37
C CYS A 15 -2.69 -3.96 2.84
N GLU A 16 -3.69 -4.16 3.70
CA GLU A 16 -5.11 -3.98 3.36
C GLU A 16 -5.39 -2.52 2.97
N THR A 17 -4.77 -1.56 3.67
CA THR A 17 -4.83 -0.13 3.36
C THR A 17 -4.28 0.18 1.96
N ALA A 18 -3.11 -0.38 1.61
CA ALA A 18 -2.54 -0.24 0.28
C ALA A 18 -3.44 -0.87 -0.80
N GLY A 19 -3.94 -2.08 -0.54
CA GLY A 19 -4.91 -2.78 -1.40
C GLY A 19 -6.16 -1.95 -1.68
N ALA A 20 -6.77 -1.39 -0.63
CA ALA A 20 -7.96 -0.55 -0.74
C ALA A 20 -7.71 0.72 -1.59
N LEU A 21 -6.51 1.30 -1.53
CA LEU A 21 -6.18 2.42 -2.41
C LEU A 21 -6.07 1.98 -3.87
N PHE A 22 -5.45 0.83 -4.17
CA PHE A 22 -5.42 0.30 -5.54
C PHE A 22 -6.84 0.06 -6.07
N ASP A 23 -7.73 -0.52 -5.26
CA ASP A 23 -9.12 -0.71 -5.63
C ASP A 23 -9.83 0.62 -5.95
N ARG A 24 -9.64 1.65 -5.10
CA ARG A 24 -10.20 3.00 -5.31
C ARG A 24 -9.71 3.65 -6.60
N VAL A 25 -8.40 3.57 -6.89
CA VAL A 25 -7.80 4.23 -8.06
C VAL A 25 -8.21 3.54 -9.36
N TRP A 26 -8.32 2.21 -9.38
CA TRP A 26 -8.68 1.44 -10.57
C TRP A 26 -10.19 1.17 -10.72
N GLY A 27 -11.00 1.55 -9.73
CA GLY A 27 -12.46 1.40 -9.78
C GLY A 27 -12.92 -0.06 -9.82
N MET A 28 -12.15 -0.95 -9.21
CA MET A 28 -12.42 -2.40 -9.17
C MET A 28 -12.05 -2.98 -7.80
N SER A 29 -12.47 -4.21 -7.53
CA SER A 29 -12.09 -4.93 -6.32
C SER A 29 -10.92 -5.89 -6.57
N ASN A 30 -10.06 -6.05 -5.57
CA ASN A 30 -8.89 -6.93 -5.61
C ASN A 30 -7.93 -6.64 -6.78
N MET A 31 -7.71 -5.37 -7.13
CA MET A 31 -6.70 -4.97 -8.12
C MET A 31 -5.31 -5.52 -7.73
N VAL A 32 -4.96 -5.39 -6.44
CA VAL A 32 -3.85 -6.10 -5.81
C VAL A 32 -4.34 -6.67 -4.47
N PRO A 33 -4.58 -7.99 -4.36
CA PRO A 33 -5.01 -8.60 -3.11
C PRO A 33 -3.99 -8.38 -1.99
N SER A 34 -4.46 -8.11 -0.77
CA SER A 34 -3.58 -7.84 0.39
C SER A 34 -2.60 -8.99 0.65
N GLU A 35 -3.00 -10.23 0.37
CA GLU A 35 -2.19 -11.44 0.49
C GLU A 35 -0.99 -11.43 -0.46
N ILE A 36 -1.15 -10.86 -1.67
CA ILE A 36 -0.06 -10.71 -2.64
C ILE A 36 0.93 -9.65 -2.16
N ILE A 37 0.43 -8.55 -1.57
CA ILE A 37 1.27 -7.51 -0.96
C ILE A 37 2.09 -8.11 0.18
N ILE A 38 1.43 -8.82 1.11
CA ILE A 38 2.07 -9.50 2.24
C ILE A 38 3.13 -10.49 1.76
N ALA A 39 2.79 -11.36 0.81
CA ALA A 39 3.71 -12.37 0.28
C ALA A 39 4.96 -11.74 -0.34
N THR A 40 4.79 -10.63 -1.06
CA THR A 40 5.90 -9.92 -1.70
C THR A 40 6.81 -9.26 -0.67
N VAL A 41 6.26 -8.60 0.36
CA VAL A 41 7.04 -8.02 1.45
C VAL A 41 7.83 -9.12 2.17
N HIS A 42 7.22 -10.28 2.44
CA HIS A 42 7.92 -11.42 3.04
C HIS A 42 9.01 -12.01 2.13
N ALA A 43 8.86 -11.91 0.82
CA ALA A 43 9.85 -12.34 -0.16
C ALA A 43 11.02 -11.33 -0.34
N GLY A 44 11.04 -10.24 0.43
CA GLY A 44 12.07 -9.20 0.34
C GLY A 44 11.75 -8.09 -0.68
N GLY A 45 10.54 -8.08 -1.23
CA GLY A 45 10.00 -6.92 -1.93
C GLY A 45 9.57 -5.82 -0.96
N TYR A 46 8.88 -4.80 -1.48
CA TYR A 46 8.46 -3.65 -0.70
C TYR A 46 6.98 -3.32 -0.91
N ALA A 47 6.42 -2.61 0.06
CA ALA A 47 5.20 -1.83 -0.08
C ALA A 47 5.32 -0.54 0.75
N SER A 48 4.66 0.52 0.30
CA SER A 48 4.65 1.82 0.98
C SER A 48 3.31 2.52 0.78
N VAL A 49 2.88 3.31 1.75
CA VAL A 49 1.71 4.19 1.65
C VAL A 49 2.09 5.64 1.93
N ALA A 50 1.44 6.57 1.23
CA ALA A 50 1.54 8.00 1.46
C ALA A 50 0.27 8.48 2.16
N ARG A 51 0.43 9.21 3.26
CA ARG A 51 -0.65 9.78 4.06
C ARG A 51 -0.60 11.30 4.07
N LEU A 52 -1.75 11.92 3.85
CA LEU A 52 -2.00 13.34 4.05
C LEU A 52 -2.91 13.50 5.28
N GLY A 53 -2.32 13.81 6.43
CA GLY A 53 -3.00 13.64 7.72
C GLY A 53 -3.44 12.18 7.91
N ASP A 54 -4.74 11.96 8.07
CA ASP A 54 -5.32 10.61 8.21
C ASP A 54 -5.73 9.96 6.87
N GLU A 55 -5.71 10.71 5.75
CA GLU A 55 -6.10 10.18 4.45
C GLU A 55 -4.92 9.50 3.74
N VAL A 56 -5.14 8.28 3.26
CA VAL A 56 -4.19 7.59 2.38
C VAL A 56 -4.38 8.09 0.95
N VAL A 57 -3.36 8.74 0.42
CA VAL A 57 -3.38 9.42 -0.89
C VAL A 57 -2.47 8.78 -1.93
N GLY A 58 -1.64 7.81 -1.53
CA GLY A 58 -0.73 7.10 -2.42
C GLY A 58 -0.34 5.73 -1.87
N ALA A 59 -0.04 4.79 -2.77
CA ALA A 59 0.50 3.49 -2.43
C ALA A 59 1.43 3.00 -3.56
N SER A 60 2.45 2.25 -3.18
CA SER A 60 3.34 1.55 -4.11
C SER A 60 3.66 0.16 -3.55
N TRP A 61 3.90 -0.78 -4.43
CA TRP A 61 4.24 -2.16 -4.11
C TRP A 61 5.04 -2.79 -5.26
N GLY A 62 5.99 -3.66 -4.94
CA GLY A 62 6.71 -4.44 -5.94
C GLY A 62 7.93 -5.18 -5.41
N PHE A 63 8.59 -5.94 -6.29
CA PHE A 63 9.88 -6.57 -6.00
C PHE A 63 11.03 -5.58 -6.19
N LEU A 64 12.08 -5.74 -5.38
CA LEU A 64 13.36 -5.06 -5.58
C LEU A 64 14.15 -5.89 -6.60
N GLY A 65 14.54 -5.27 -7.72
CA GLY A 65 15.32 -5.91 -8.78
C GLY A 65 16.75 -6.23 -8.38
#